data_AF-A0A3N5YLC6-F1
#
_entry.id   AF-A0A3N5YLC6-F1
#
_cell.length_a   1.000
_cell.length_b   1.000
_cell.length_c   1.000
_cell.angle_alpha   90.00
_cell.angle_beta   90.00
_cell.angle_gamma   90.00
#
_symmetry.space_group_name_H-M   'P 1'
#
loop_
_entity.id
_entity.type
_entity.pdbx_description
1 polymer ?
#
loop_
_entity_poly.entity_id
_entity_poly.type
_entity_poly.pdbx_seq_one_letter_code
_entity_poly.pdbx_strand_id
1 'polypeptide(L)'
;MSPMMDEMLVHEVVPRLRNMARTIPKIGHEDDEEIIQDCTLQAARMMNSAEKAGHPITAGNASYFAAKAARSGRRSYYSGRSDVMSPGCLIDGRARHEWLDDEIEMEFGDTGTLHDVIAPPGYQGQEPDPAEEAARNLDWELFLASHPPRHRTAILVLVEGGTMREAGKRCGLKDSGALNLKRRIAADLLAFFGEDVIRRLLDGVRPGWESDLRTVRDRHLSQVANGAEPSRIQPRG
;
A
#
# COMPACT_ATOMS: atom_id res chain seq x y z
N MET A 1 -15.30 -29.67 -9.57
CA MET A 1 -13.87 -29.54 -9.87
C MET A 1 -13.39 -30.87 -10.38
N SER A 2 -12.82 -30.85 -11.58
CA SER A 2 -12.02 -31.95 -12.10
C SER A 2 -10.74 -32.13 -11.26
N PRO A 3 -10.12 -33.33 -11.33
CA PRO A 3 -8.84 -33.58 -10.68
C PRO A 3 -7.74 -32.60 -11.11
N MET A 4 -7.73 -32.17 -12.37
CA MET A 4 -6.77 -31.18 -12.88
C MET A 4 -6.91 -29.81 -12.20
N MET A 5 -8.15 -29.39 -11.93
CA MET A 5 -8.42 -28.15 -11.20
C MET A 5 -8.05 -28.26 -9.72
N ASP A 6 -8.18 -29.44 -9.14
CA ASP A 6 -7.79 -29.71 -7.77
C ASP A 6 -6.25 -29.65 -7.60
N GLU A 7 -5.50 -30.27 -8.53
CA GLU A 7 -4.03 -30.16 -8.56
C GLU A 7 -3.57 -28.71 -8.73
N MET A 8 -4.21 -27.94 -9.62
CA MET A 8 -3.93 -26.52 -9.79
C MET A 8 -4.26 -25.71 -8.51
N LEU A 9 -5.32 -26.04 -7.80
CA LEU A 9 -5.66 -25.37 -6.55
C LEU A 9 -4.56 -25.60 -5.50
N VAL A 10 -4.17 -26.85 -5.28
CA VAL A 10 -3.22 -27.25 -4.21
C VAL A 10 -1.79 -26.83 -4.53
N HIS A 11 -1.30 -27.10 -5.75
CA HIS A 11 0.12 -26.94 -6.08
C HIS A 11 0.48 -25.54 -6.61
N GLU A 12 -0.53 -24.80 -7.07
CA GLU A 12 -0.30 -23.55 -7.79
C GLU A 12 -1.00 -22.37 -7.15
N VAL A 13 -2.28 -22.48 -6.80
CA VAL A 13 -3.05 -21.35 -6.24
C VAL A 13 -2.73 -21.13 -4.76
N VAL A 14 -2.78 -22.19 -3.93
CA VAL A 14 -2.57 -22.10 -2.49
C VAL A 14 -1.19 -21.50 -2.12
N PRO A 15 -0.05 -21.90 -2.75
CA PRO A 15 1.24 -21.30 -2.44
C PRO A 15 1.29 -19.79 -2.75
N ARG A 16 0.61 -19.35 -3.82
CA ARG A 16 0.51 -17.92 -4.16
C ARG A 16 -0.31 -17.17 -3.10
N LEU A 17 -1.41 -17.76 -2.64
CA LEU A 17 -2.24 -17.19 -1.58
C LEU A 17 -1.49 -17.10 -0.24
N ARG A 18 -0.70 -18.11 0.13
CA ARG A 18 0.17 -18.06 1.33
C ARG A 18 1.14 -16.88 1.29
N ASN A 19 1.72 -16.58 0.13
CA ASN A 19 2.59 -15.42 -0.01
C ASN A 19 1.84 -14.08 0.13
N MET A 20 0.59 -14.03 -0.32
CA MET A 20 -0.24 -12.82 -0.30
C MET A 20 -0.93 -12.56 1.04
N ALA A 21 -1.22 -13.59 1.84
CA ALA A 21 -2.03 -13.50 3.06
C ALA A 21 -1.56 -12.41 4.03
N ARG A 22 -0.25 -12.34 4.27
CA ARG A 22 0.42 -11.30 5.08
C ARG A 22 0.13 -9.86 4.65
N THR A 23 -0.18 -9.64 3.37
CA THR A 23 -0.51 -8.31 2.81
C THR A 23 -2.01 -7.97 2.85
N ILE A 24 -2.86 -8.92 3.23
CA ILE A 24 -4.31 -8.73 3.28
C ILE A 24 -4.67 -8.16 4.66
N PRO A 25 -5.48 -7.08 4.72
CA PRO A 25 -5.96 -6.54 5.99
C PRO A 25 -6.76 -7.59 6.77
N LYS A 26 -6.42 -7.74 8.06
CA LYS A 26 -7.10 -8.62 9.01
C LYS A 26 -8.23 -7.86 9.69
N ILE A 27 -9.34 -8.55 9.93
CA ILE A 27 -10.50 -7.99 10.61
C ILE A 27 -10.60 -8.64 11.99
N GLY A 28 -10.53 -7.84 13.05
CA GLY A 28 -10.61 -8.33 14.42
C GLY A 28 -9.40 -9.19 14.81
N HIS A 29 -9.65 -10.47 15.13
CA HIS A 29 -8.64 -11.42 15.60
C HIS A 29 -8.15 -12.38 14.53
N GLU A 30 -8.45 -12.11 13.25
CA GLU A 30 -8.04 -12.98 12.15
C GLU A 30 -6.52 -13.16 12.06
N ASP A 31 -6.09 -14.40 11.85
CA ASP A 31 -4.69 -14.75 11.56
C ASP A 31 -4.43 -15.02 10.06
N ASP A 32 -3.16 -15.12 9.69
CA ASP A 32 -2.78 -15.36 8.29
C ASP A 32 -3.28 -16.72 7.76
N GLU A 33 -3.40 -17.74 8.61
CA GLU A 33 -3.88 -19.08 8.22
C GLU A 33 -5.38 -19.09 7.95
N GLU A 34 -6.17 -18.35 8.75
CA GLU A 34 -7.59 -18.10 8.51
C GLU A 34 -7.79 -17.40 7.17
N ILE A 35 -6.98 -16.38 6.87
CA ILE A 35 -7.01 -15.70 5.56
C ILE A 35 -6.65 -16.64 4.41
N ILE A 36 -5.66 -17.52 4.59
CA ILE A 36 -5.27 -18.52 3.60
C ILE A 36 -6.42 -19.49 3.34
N GLN A 37 -7.05 -20.03 4.40
CA GLN A 37 -8.21 -20.91 4.26
C GLN A 37 -9.33 -20.22 3.49
N ASP A 38 -9.62 -18.98 3.84
CA ASP A 38 -10.70 -18.20 3.25
C ASP A 38 -10.47 -17.93 1.77
N CYS A 39 -9.27 -17.47 1.42
CA CYS A 39 -8.89 -17.24 0.03
C CYS A 39 -8.88 -18.55 -0.77
N THR A 40 -8.47 -19.66 -0.15
CA THR A 40 -8.48 -20.98 -0.78
C THR A 40 -9.90 -21.41 -1.12
N LEU A 41 -10.86 -21.21 -0.19
CA LEU A 41 -12.26 -21.53 -0.44
C LEU A 41 -12.87 -20.64 -1.54
N GLN A 42 -12.54 -19.34 -1.54
CA GLN A 42 -12.99 -18.42 -2.59
C GLN A 42 -12.43 -18.81 -3.97
N ALA A 43 -11.14 -19.15 -4.04
CA ALA A 43 -10.53 -19.63 -5.28
C ALA A 43 -11.17 -20.92 -5.76
N ALA A 44 -11.39 -21.90 -4.87
CA ALA A 44 -12.04 -23.17 -5.19
C ALA A 44 -13.45 -22.98 -5.76
N ARG A 45 -14.25 -22.08 -5.17
CA ARG A 45 -15.61 -21.74 -5.67
C ARG A 45 -15.55 -21.11 -7.06
N MET A 46 -14.66 -20.14 -7.25
CA MET A 46 -14.49 -19.47 -8.54
C MET A 46 -14.02 -20.44 -9.63
N MET A 47 -13.05 -21.31 -9.31
CA MET A 47 -12.52 -22.35 -10.17
C MET A 47 -13.59 -23.37 -10.57
N ASN A 48 -14.38 -23.85 -9.61
CA ASN A 48 -15.50 -24.76 -9.87
C ASN A 48 -16.60 -24.12 -10.73
N SER A 49 -16.86 -22.81 -10.54
CA SER A 49 -17.83 -22.06 -11.33
C SER A 49 -17.36 -21.85 -12.77
N ALA A 50 -16.09 -21.46 -12.95
CA ALA A 50 -15.49 -21.23 -14.27
C ALA A 50 -15.45 -22.53 -15.07
N GLU A 51 -15.08 -23.65 -14.44
CA GLU A 51 -15.09 -24.97 -15.06
C GLU A 51 -16.49 -25.37 -15.56
N LYS A 52 -17.53 -25.20 -14.73
CA LYS A 52 -18.92 -25.49 -15.11
C LYS A 52 -19.41 -24.61 -16.26
N ALA A 53 -18.92 -23.37 -16.35
CA ALA A 53 -19.24 -22.44 -17.42
C ALA A 53 -18.39 -22.65 -18.69
N GLY A 54 -17.41 -23.56 -18.66
CA GLY A 54 -16.47 -23.77 -19.77
C GLY A 54 -15.48 -22.62 -19.98
N HIS A 55 -15.29 -21.76 -18.99
CA HIS A 55 -14.36 -20.64 -19.08
C HIS A 55 -12.95 -21.03 -18.63
N PRO A 56 -11.91 -20.70 -19.41
CA PRO A 56 -10.54 -20.95 -19.01
C PRO A 56 -10.17 -20.07 -17.81
N ILE A 57 -9.63 -20.69 -16.76
CA ILE A 57 -9.13 -20.00 -15.57
C ILE A 57 -7.68 -20.39 -15.33
N THR A 58 -6.83 -19.41 -15.07
CA THR A 58 -5.42 -19.63 -14.73
C THR A 58 -5.24 -19.54 -13.22
N ALA A 59 -4.22 -20.21 -12.70
CA ALA A 59 -3.92 -20.16 -11.27
C ALA A 59 -3.63 -18.72 -10.78
N GLY A 60 -2.97 -17.91 -11.60
CA GLY A 60 -2.71 -16.49 -11.29
C GLY A 60 -3.98 -15.66 -11.16
N ASN A 61 -4.93 -15.82 -12.10
CA ASN A 61 -6.23 -15.14 -12.03
C ASN A 61 -7.01 -15.60 -10.80
N ALA A 62 -7.02 -16.91 -10.54
CA ALA A 62 -7.71 -17.48 -9.39
C ALA A 62 -7.17 -16.92 -8.06
N SER A 63 -5.84 -16.88 -7.90
CA SER A 63 -5.21 -16.31 -6.70
C SER A 63 -5.45 -14.81 -6.58
N TYR A 64 -5.39 -14.07 -7.69
CA TYR A 64 -5.56 -12.62 -7.70
C TYR A 64 -6.97 -12.21 -7.26
N PHE A 65 -8.01 -12.80 -7.87
CA PHE A 65 -9.40 -12.43 -7.54
C PHE A 65 -9.81 -12.88 -6.14
N ALA A 66 -9.32 -14.04 -5.67
CA ALA A 66 -9.53 -14.46 -4.28
C ALA A 66 -8.88 -13.49 -3.28
N ALA A 67 -7.62 -13.10 -3.50
CA ALA A 67 -6.94 -12.11 -2.65
C ALA A 67 -7.59 -10.73 -2.74
N LYS A 68 -8.07 -10.31 -3.93
CA LYS A 68 -8.78 -9.04 -4.13
C LYS A 68 -10.08 -8.99 -3.33
N ALA A 69 -10.86 -10.08 -3.36
CA ALA A 69 -12.08 -10.19 -2.57
C ALA A 69 -11.76 -10.12 -1.06
N ALA A 70 -10.74 -10.83 -0.60
CA ALA A 70 -10.28 -10.75 0.80
C ALA A 70 -9.81 -9.33 1.20
N ARG A 71 -9.13 -8.59 0.32
CA ARG A 71 -8.73 -7.19 0.58
C ARG A 71 -9.91 -6.23 0.70
N SER A 72 -11.01 -6.51 0.02
CA SER A 72 -12.26 -5.73 0.15
C SER A 72 -13.03 -6.01 1.45
N GLY A 73 -12.46 -6.81 2.36
CA GLY A 73 -13.12 -7.24 3.59
C GLY A 73 -14.11 -8.40 3.41
N ARG A 74 -14.24 -8.96 2.19
CA ARG A 74 -15.08 -10.15 1.96
C ARG A 74 -14.37 -11.39 2.46
N ARG A 75 -15.08 -12.13 3.29
CA ARG A 75 -14.69 -13.47 3.76
C ARG A 75 -15.53 -14.54 3.08
N SER A 76 -15.04 -15.77 3.05
CA SER A 76 -15.67 -16.88 2.33
C SER A 76 -17.07 -17.23 2.86
N TYR A 77 -17.38 -16.81 4.09
CA TYR A 77 -18.64 -17.04 4.78
C TYR A 77 -19.72 -15.99 4.47
N TYR A 78 -19.39 -14.85 3.86
CA TYR A 78 -20.35 -13.77 3.64
C TYR A 78 -20.63 -13.53 2.16
N SER A 79 -21.78 -14.02 1.71
CA SER A 79 -22.40 -13.69 0.42
C SER A 79 -23.86 -13.33 0.62
N GLY A 80 -24.15 -12.52 1.63
CA GLY A 80 -25.50 -12.00 1.87
C GLY A 80 -25.91 -11.03 0.76
N ARG A 81 -27.22 -10.96 0.47
CA ARG A 81 -27.81 -9.94 -0.41
C ARG A 81 -27.71 -8.51 0.15
N SER A 82 -27.20 -8.36 1.36
CA SER A 82 -26.83 -7.10 2.03
C SER A 82 -25.41 -6.65 1.71
N ASP A 83 -24.60 -7.51 1.07
CA ASP A 83 -23.25 -7.15 0.65
C ASP A 83 -23.30 -6.42 -0.70
N VAL A 84 -22.89 -5.16 -0.69
CA VAL A 84 -22.86 -4.25 -1.86
C VAL A 84 -22.14 -4.85 -3.07
N MET A 85 -21.09 -5.64 -2.84
CA MET A 85 -20.28 -6.21 -3.91
C MET A 85 -20.74 -7.64 -4.29
N SER A 86 -21.81 -8.17 -3.65
CA SER A 86 -22.32 -9.51 -3.99
C SER A 86 -23.10 -9.50 -5.31
N PRO A 87 -22.98 -10.54 -6.14
CA PRO A 87 -23.79 -10.66 -7.35
C PRO A 87 -25.30 -10.59 -7.06
N GLY A 88 -25.74 -11.14 -5.93
CA GLY A 88 -27.15 -11.09 -5.52
C GLY A 88 -27.64 -9.67 -5.23
N CYS A 89 -26.84 -8.83 -4.56
CA CYS A 89 -27.19 -7.43 -4.29
C CYS A 89 -27.28 -6.60 -5.59
N LEU A 90 -26.37 -6.85 -6.54
CA LEU A 90 -26.38 -6.22 -7.86
C LEU A 90 -27.59 -6.65 -8.70
N ILE A 91 -27.90 -7.95 -8.75
CA ILE A 91 -29.06 -8.50 -9.48
C ILE A 91 -30.38 -7.98 -8.90
N ASP A 92 -30.46 -7.85 -7.57
CA ASP A 92 -31.63 -7.29 -6.89
C ASP A 92 -31.75 -5.76 -7.04
N GLY A 93 -30.80 -5.09 -7.71
CA GLY A 93 -30.78 -3.64 -7.88
C GLY A 93 -30.56 -2.86 -6.58
N ARG A 94 -30.06 -3.51 -5.54
CA ARG A 94 -29.81 -2.91 -4.22
C ARG A 94 -28.47 -2.18 -4.14
N ALA A 95 -27.57 -2.46 -5.08
CA ALA A 95 -26.33 -1.73 -5.30
C ALA A 95 -26.17 -1.41 -6.79
N ARG A 96 -25.59 -0.25 -7.09
CA ARG A 96 -25.21 0.18 -8.44
C ARG A 96 -23.76 0.62 -8.45
N HIS A 97 -23.10 0.43 -9.59
CA HIS A 97 -21.75 0.94 -9.81
C HIS A 97 -21.87 2.36 -10.38
N GLU A 98 -21.20 3.32 -9.76
CA GLU A 98 -21.06 4.69 -10.28
C GLU A 98 -19.59 4.96 -10.59
N TRP A 99 -19.34 5.74 -11.63
CA TRP A 99 -17.98 6.16 -11.96
C TRP A 99 -17.59 7.33 -11.08
N LEU A 100 -16.32 7.39 -10.68
CA LEU A 100 -15.79 8.49 -9.89
C LEU A 100 -15.82 9.84 -10.62
N ASP A 101 -15.85 9.78 -11.96
CA ASP A 101 -15.94 10.95 -12.83
C ASP A 101 -17.39 11.26 -13.25
N ASP A 102 -18.38 10.53 -12.74
CA ASP A 102 -19.79 10.85 -13.00
C ASP A 102 -20.18 12.14 -12.28
N GLU A 103 -20.96 12.97 -12.97
CA GLU A 103 -21.48 14.23 -12.45
C GLU A 103 -22.52 13.98 -11.36
N ILE A 104 -22.36 14.68 -10.24
CA ILE A 104 -23.24 14.65 -9.08
C ILE A 104 -23.73 16.06 -8.75
N GLU A 105 -24.98 16.16 -8.32
CA GLU A 105 -25.54 17.39 -7.79
C GLU A 105 -25.07 17.58 -6.34
N MET A 106 -24.39 18.70 -6.07
CA MET A 106 -23.92 19.10 -4.75
C MET A 106 -24.93 20.04 -4.09
N GLU A 107 -24.73 20.35 -2.80
CA GLU A 107 -25.56 21.35 -2.13
C GLU A 107 -25.50 22.70 -2.86
N PHE A 108 -26.60 23.45 -2.80
CA PHE A 108 -26.76 24.78 -3.42
C PHE A 108 -26.79 24.81 -4.96
N GLY A 109 -26.95 23.66 -5.62
CA GLY A 109 -27.12 23.58 -7.07
C GLY A 109 -25.81 23.65 -7.85
N ASP A 110 -24.67 23.52 -7.15
CA ASP A 110 -23.39 23.30 -7.79
C ASP A 110 -23.30 21.86 -8.30
N THR A 111 -22.64 21.65 -9.44
CA THR A 111 -22.33 20.31 -9.95
C THR A 111 -20.85 20.01 -9.72
N GLY A 112 -20.57 18.80 -9.26
CA GLY A 112 -19.23 18.27 -9.07
C GLY A 112 -19.16 16.84 -9.56
N THR A 113 -18.05 16.17 -9.33
CA THR A 113 -17.93 14.75 -9.63
C THR A 113 -17.87 13.93 -8.35
N LEU A 114 -18.17 12.64 -8.44
CA LEU A 114 -18.15 11.77 -7.28
C LEU A 114 -16.76 11.74 -6.58
N HIS A 115 -15.66 11.92 -7.31
CA HIS A 115 -14.32 12.02 -6.71
C HIS A 115 -14.06 13.32 -5.95
N ASP A 116 -14.79 14.39 -6.21
CA ASP A 116 -14.66 15.66 -5.48
C ASP A 116 -15.26 15.56 -4.06
N VAL A 117 -16.24 14.66 -3.87
CA VAL A 117 -16.96 14.47 -2.61
C VAL A 117 -16.45 13.26 -1.84
N ILE A 118 -15.99 12.21 -2.55
CA ILE A 118 -15.33 11.07 -1.91
C ILE A 118 -13.96 11.51 -1.46
N ALA A 119 -13.85 11.71 -0.15
CA ALA A 119 -12.57 11.95 0.49
C ALA A 119 -11.59 10.82 0.11
N PRO A 120 -10.34 11.15 -0.29
CA PRO A 120 -9.40 10.15 -0.79
C PRO A 120 -9.23 9.02 0.24
N PRO A 121 -9.03 7.76 -0.20
CA PRO A 121 -8.76 6.65 0.72
C PRO A 121 -7.50 6.99 1.52
N GLY A 122 -7.68 7.42 2.77
CA GLY A 122 -6.69 8.18 3.52
C GLY A 122 -7.28 9.29 4.39
N TYR A 123 -8.57 9.66 4.20
CA TYR A 123 -9.22 10.70 5.01
C TYR A 123 -9.53 10.31 6.47
N GLN A 124 -9.13 9.11 6.89
CA GLN A 124 -8.95 8.78 8.31
C GLN A 124 -7.52 9.07 8.83
N GLY A 125 -6.68 9.80 8.08
CA GLY A 125 -5.42 10.33 8.62
C GLY A 125 -4.31 10.59 7.59
N GLN A 126 -4.51 11.45 6.59
CA GLN A 126 -3.41 11.80 5.68
C GLN A 126 -3.36 13.23 5.12
N GLU A 127 -4.27 14.13 5.49
CA GLU A 127 -3.91 15.55 5.54
C GLU A 127 -3.61 15.88 7.00
N PRO A 128 -2.39 16.34 7.33
CA PRO A 128 -2.11 16.81 8.68
C PRO A 128 -3.06 17.97 8.91
N ASP A 129 -3.78 17.97 10.03
CA ASP A 129 -4.44 19.20 10.41
C ASP A 129 -3.37 20.33 10.49
N PRO A 130 -3.71 21.60 10.24
CA PRO A 130 -2.73 22.70 10.26
C PRO A 130 -1.86 22.76 11.54
N ALA A 131 -2.34 22.24 12.67
CA ALA A 131 -1.59 22.04 13.92
C ALA A 131 -0.58 20.87 13.85
N GLU A 132 -0.89 19.77 13.15
CA GLU A 132 0.08 18.71 12.82
C GLU A 132 1.10 19.15 11.78
N GLU A 133 0.72 19.99 10.82
CA GLU A 133 1.64 20.61 9.86
C GLU A 133 2.59 21.60 10.55
N ALA A 134 2.07 22.38 11.51
CA ALA A 134 2.87 23.21 12.41
C ALA A 134 3.79 22.37 13.32
N ALA A 135 3.36 21.17 13.75
CA ALA A 135 4.21 20.23 14.50
C ALA A 135 5.25 19.51 13.62
N ARG A 136 5.02 19.41 12.31
CA ARG A 136 5.98 18.89 11.31
C ARG A 136 7.11 19.85 10.97
N ASN A 137 7.01 21.12 11.38
CA ASN A 137 8.20 21.96 11.52
C ASN A 137 9.00 21.48 12.73
N LEU A 138 9.54 20.26 12.62
CA LEU A 138 10.64 19.81 13.46
C LEU A 138 11.68 20.91 13.37
N ASP A 139 12.03 21.51 14.51
CA ASP A 139 12.98 22.60 14.56
C ASP A 139 14.40 22.08 14.33
N TRP A 140 14.66 21.70 13.07
CA TRP A 140 15.93 21.19 12.59
C TRP A 140 17.00 22.26 12.74
N GLU A 141 16.66 23.53 12.62
CA GLU A 141 17.60 24.62 12.83
C GLU A 141 18.07 24.66 14.29
N LEU A 142 17.14 24.59 15.25
CA LEU A 142 17.48 24.50 16.67
C LEU A 142 18.24 23.21 17.01
N PHE A 143 17.84 22.07 16.47
CA PHE A 143 18.55 20.80 16.65
C PHE A 143 19.99 20.89 16.13
N LEU A 144 20.18 21.43 14.93
CA LEU A 144 21.52 21.57 14.33
C LEU A 144 22.37 22.62 15.05
N ALA A 145 21.75 23.66 15.61
CA ALA A 145 22.43 24.69 16.40
C ALA A 145 22.83 24.19 17.80
N SER A 146 22.04 23.29 18.42
CA SER A 146 22.30 22.77 19.77
C SER A 146 23.30 21.60 19.80
N HIS A 147 23.67 21.04 18.64
CA HIS A 147 24.54 19.87 18.55
C HIS A 147 25.90 20.20 17.90
N PRO A 148 26.94 19.37 18.14
CA PRO A 148 28.26 19.60 17.57
C PRO A 148 28.23 19.69 16.02
N PRO A 149 29.10 20.50 15.39
CA PRO A 149 29.11 20.69 13.93
C PRO A 149 29.24 19.39 13.12
N ARG A 150 29.80 18.34 13.72
CA ARG A 150 29.93 17.01 13.11
C ARG A 150 28.58 16.33 12.88
N HIS A 151 27.57 16.59 13.71
CA HIS A 151 26.21 16.10 13.52
C HIS A 151 25.60 16.68 12.25
N ARG A 152 25.72 18.00 12.08
CA ARG A 152 25.26 18.70 10.88
C ARG A 152 25.90 18.14 9.60
N THR A 153 27.23 18.02 9.59
CA THR A 153 27.94 17.48 8.43
C THR A 153 27.50 16.05 8.09
N ALA A 154 27.31 15.20 9.10
CA ALA A 154 26.89 13.82 8.89
C ALA A 154 25.43 13.73 8.39
N ILE A 155 24.52 14.53 8.94
CA ILE A 155 23.11 14.56 8.54
C ILE A 155 22.97 15.06 7.10
N LEU A 156 23.66 16.15 6.73
CA LEU A 156 23.63 16.68 5.37
C LEU A 156 24.11 15.66 4.34
N VAL A 157 25.19 14.92 4.63
CA VAL A 157 25.68 13.84 3.76
C VAL A 157 24.63 12.74 3.57
N LEU A 158 23.90 12.37 4.63
CA LEU A 158 22.85 11.35 4.55
C LEU A 158 21.62 11.85 3.77
N VAL A 159 21.24 13.12 3.94
CA VAL A 159 20.13 13.75 3.20
C VAL A 159 20.43 13.84 1.71
N GLU A 160 21.69 14.06 1.33
CA GLU A 160 22.18 14.00 -0.06
C GLU A 160 22.18 12.57 -0.65
N GLY A 161 21.80 11.55 0.13
CA GLY A 161 21.82 10.14 -0.28
C GLY A 161 23.19 9.46 -0.12
N GLY A 162 24.15 10.13 0.52
CA GLY A 162 25.47 9.58 0.81
C GLY A 162 25.48 8.55 1.94
N THR A 163 26.63 7.90 2.12
CA THR A 163 26.80 6.86 3.15
C THR A 163 27.43 7.39 4.44
N MET A 164 27.21 6.68 5.56
CA MET A 164 27.92 7.02 6.82
C MET A 164 29.44 6.94 6.73
N ARG A 165 29.95 6.16 5.77
CA ARG A 165 31.40 6.08 5.49
C ARG A 165 31.90 7.38 4.87
N GLU A 166 31.14 7.97 3.96
CA GLU A 166 31.44 9.29 3.39
C GLU A 166 31.29 10.40 4.42
N ALA A 167 30.25 10.33 5.26
CA ALA A 167 30.08 11.25 6.39
C ALA A 167 31.27 11.18 7.37
N GLY A 168 31.73 9.97 7.68
CA GLY A 168 32.92 9.72 8.50
C GLY A 168 34.17 10.36 7.92
N LYS A 169 34.41 10.18 6.62
CA LYS A 169 35.53 10.83 5.91
C LYS A 169 35.44 12.36 5.96
N ARG A 170 34.26 12.94 5.68
CA ARG A 170 34.04 14.40 5.77
C ARG A 170 34.22 14.95 7.20
N CYS A 171 33.99 14.11 8.21
CA CYS A 171 34.18 14.46 9.62
C CYS A 171 35.60 14.15 10.16
N GLY A 172 36.50 13.60 9.34
CA GLY A 172 37.85 13.19 9.78
C GLY A 172 37.85 11.99 10.74
N LEU A 173 36.85 11.12 10.65
CA LEU A 173 36.67 9.97 11.54
C LEU A 173 37.02 8.65 10.85
N LYS A 174 37.60 7.72 11.61
CA LYS A 174 37.71 6.30 11.22
C LYS A 174 36.32 5.63 11.28
N ASP A 175 36.16 4.49 10.61
CA ASP A 175 34.88 3.78 10.49
C ASP A 175 34.19 3.50 11.83
N SER A 176 34.94 3.13 12.88
CA SER A 176 34.41 2.94 14.24
C SER A 176 33.89 4.24 14.87
N GLY A 177 34.56 5.36 14.60
CA GLY A 177 34.13 6.70 15.03
C GLY A 177 32.88 7.18 14.28
N ALA A 178 32.77 6.87 12.99
CA ALA A 178 31.58 7.17 12.18
C ALA A 178 30.35 6.38 12.67
N LEU A 179 30.53 5.11 13.02
CA LEU A 179 29.45 4.29 13.57
C LEU A 179 28.98 4.79 14.94
N ASN A 180 29.91 5.18 15.81
CA ASN A 180 29.58 5.78 17.10
C ASN A 180 28.88 7.14 16.94
N LEU A 181 29.28 7.93 15.94
CA LEU A 181 28.59 9.18 15.59
C LEU A 181 27.15 8.90 15.10
N LYS A 182 26.94 7.89 14.25
CA LYS A 182 25.60 7.48 13.81
C LYS A 182 24.70 7.13 15.00
N ARG A 183 25.21 6.31 15.93
CA ARG A 183 24.46 5.90 17.12
C ARG A 183 24.12 7.09 18.02
N ARG A 184 25.06 8.02 18.17
CA ARG A 184 24.85 9.24 18.94
C ARG A 184 23.81 10.15 18.30
N ILE A 185 23.90 10.39 16.98
CA ILE A 185 22.89 11.14 16.24
C ILE A 185 21.50 10.50 16.41
N ALA A 186 21.38 9.17 16.30
CA ALA A 186 20.11 8.50 16.49
C ALA A 186 19.53 8.69 17.91
N ALA A 187 20.37 8.58 18.94
CA ALA A 187 19.96 8.82 20.33
C ALA A 187 19.56 10.28 20.56
N ASP A 188 20.34 11.23 20.02
CA ASP A 188 20.09 12.66 20.15
C ASP A 188 18.80 13.08 19.42
N LEU A 189 18.52 12.49 18.25
CA LEU A 189 17.26 12.68 17.53
C LEU A 189 16.06 12.19 18.35
N LEU A 190 16.15 10.99 18.93
CA LEU A 190 15.09 10.44 19.79
C LEU A 190 14.87 11.28 21.04
N ALA A 191 15.95 11.76 21.66
CA ALA A 191 15.87 12.59 22.86
C ALA A 191 15.31 14.00 22.57
N PHE A 192 15.66 14.60 21.43
CA PHE A 192 15.27 15.96 21.08
C PHE A 192 13.86 16.03 20.50
N PHE A 193 13.49 15.12 19.60
CA PHE A 193 12.18 15.12 18.93
C PHE A 193 11.14 14.22 19.61
N GLY A 194 11.56 13.31 20.48
CA GLY A 194 10.69 12.32 21.12
C GLY A 194 10.54 11.04 20.29
N GLU A 195 10.53 9.90 20.99
CA GLU A 195 10.42 8.59 20.38
C GLU A 195 9.11 8.40 19.61
N ASP A 196 7.99 8.89 20.14
CA ASP A 196 6.68 8.74 19.52
C ASP A 196 6.52 9.56 18.24
N VAL A 197 7.19 10.72 18.15
CA VAL A 197 7.20 11.56 16.95
C VAL A 197 8.01 10.90 15.84
N ILE A 198 9.20 10.39 16.17
CA ILE A 198 10.04 9.65 15.22
C ILE A 198 9.35 8.36 14.79
N ARG A 199 8.74 7.63 15.72
CA ARG A 199 7.97 6.42 15.41
C ARG A 199 6.80 6.75 14.48
N ARG A 200 6.02 7.79 14.74
CA ARG A 200 4.91 8.22 13.86
C ARG A 200 5.40 8.65 12.47
N LEU A 201 6.55 9.31 12.37
CA LEU A 201 7.16 9.67 11.08
C LEU A 201 7.64 8.43 10.30
N LEU A 202 8.17 7.42 11.02
CA LEU A 202 8.61 6.15 10.43
C LEU A 202 7.44 5.21 10.12
N ASP A 203 6.37 5.23 10.91
CA ASP A 203 5.12 4.51 10.67
C ASP A 203 4.32 5.16 9.53
N GLY A 204 4.49 6.47 9.33
CA GLY A 204 4.07 7.21 8.14
C GLY A 204 4.89 6.89 6.89
N VAL A 205 5.94 6.05 6.98
CA VAL A 205 6.56 5.45 5.80
C VAL A 205 5.54 4.49 5.22
N ARG A 206 4.89 5.00 4.17
CA ARG A 206 3.89 4.34 3.34
C ARG A 206 4.13 2.83 3.23
N PRO A 207 3.10 2.00 3.41
CA PRO A 207 3.25 0.55 3.31
C PRO A 207 3.94 0.19 1.99
N GLY A 208 4.81 -0.82 1.99
CA GLY A 208 5.74 -1.09 0.88
C GLY A 208 5.08 -1.14 -0.52
N TRP A 209 3.83 -1.59 -0.60
CA TRP A 209 3.06 -1.60 -1.85
C TRP A 209 2.83 -0.21 -2.45
N GLU A 210 2.72 0.82 -1.63
CA GLU A 210 2.52 2.20 -2.06
C GLU A 210 3.83 2.85 -2.52
N SER A 211 4.96 2.51 -1.87
CA SER A 211 6.29 2.85 -2.38
C SER A 211 6.57 2.17 -3.73
N ASP A 212 6.14 0.91 -3.90
CA ASP A 212 6.23 0.18 -5.16
C ASP A 212 5.36 0.82 -6.25
N LEU A 213 4.11 1.20 -5.94
CA LEU A 213 3.22 1.88 -6.88
C LEU A 213 3.75 3.25 -7.30
N ARG A 214 4.29 4.04 -6.37
CA ARG A 214 4.95 5.32 -6.70
C ARG A 214 6.18 5.11 -7.55
N THR A 215 7.02 4.12 -7.22
CA THR A 215 8.20 3.78 -8.04
C THR A 215 7.81 3.38 -9.47
N VAL A 216 6.72 2.62 -9.63
CA VAL A 216 6.18 2.25 -10.95
C VAL A 216 5.61 3.47 -11.68
N ARG A 217 4.86 4.33 -10.99
CA ARG A 217 4.30 5.56 -11.54
C ARG A 217 5.39 6.53 -11.99
N ASP A 218 6.39 6.77 -11.14
CA ASP A 218 7.48 7.71 -11.43
C ASP A 218 8.38 7.16 -12.55
N ARG A 219 8.56 5.83 -12.64
CA ARG A 219 9.19 5.17 -13.79
C ARG A 219 8.38 5.38 -15.07
N HIS A 220 7.06 5.24 -15.01
CA HIS A 220 6.17 5.44 -16.15
C HIS A 220 6.21 6.90 -16.63
N LEU A 221 6.12 7.86 -15.71
CA LEU A 221 6.25 9.29 -16.02
C LEU A 221 7.63 9.63 -16.61
N SER A 222 8.69 9.03 -16.09
CA SER A 222 10.05 9.18 -16.64
C SER A 222 10.18 8.58 -18.04
N GLN A 223 9.48 7.48 -18.34
CA GLN A 223 9.48 6.85 -19.66
C GLN A 223 8.67 7.66 -20.68
N VAL A 224 7.53 8.21 -20.26
CA VAL A 224 6.70 9.13 -21.06
C VAL A 224 7.45 10.43 -21.34
N ALA A 225 8.15 11.00 -20.35
CA ALA A 225 9.00 12.18 -20.53
C ALA A 225 10.21 11.94 -21.45
N ASN A 226 10.69 10.69 -21.52
CA ASN A 226 11.76 10.26 -22.42
C ASN A 226 11.25 9.77 -23.79
N GLY A 227 9.97 9.96 -24.12
CA GLY A 227 9.40 9.64 -25.43
C GLY A 227 9.20 8.15 -25.72
N ALA A 228 9.23 7.28 -24.71
CA ALA A 228 8.89 5.88 -24.88
C ALA A 228 7.36 5.72 -24.83
N GLU A 229 6.74 5.40 -25.97
CA GLU A 229 5.29 5.12 -26.02
C GLU A 229 4.96 3.90 -25.15
N PRO A 230 3.99 4.02 -24.22
CA PRO A 230 3.52 2.87 -23.46
C PRO A 230 2.74 1.94 -24.37
N SER A 231 3.15 0.67 -24.43
CA SER A 231 2.51 -0.36 -25.24
C SER A 231 1.02 -0.49 -24.87
N ARG A 232 0.14 0.02 -25.73
CA ARG A 232 -1.29 -0.25 -25.65
C ARG A 232 -1.51 -1.74 -25.84
N ILE A 233 -1.95 -2.42 -24.78
CA ILE A 233 -2.53 -3.75 -24.88
C ILE A 233 -3.82 -3.59 -25.69
N GLN A 234 -3.78 -4.00 -26.96
CA GLN A 234 -4.97 -4.05 -27.80
C GLN A 234 -5.90 -5.18 -27.30
N PRO A 235 -7.22 -4.92 -27.18
CA PRO A 235 -8.17 -5.97 -26.90
C PRO A 235 -8.21 -6.93 -28.09
N ARG A 236 -7.90 -8.20 -27.87
CA ARG A 236 -8.15 -9.27 -28.85
C ARG A 236 -9.65 -9.55 -28.87
N GLY A 237 -10.27 -9.34 -30.03
CA GLY A 237 -11.62 -9.81 -30.34
C GLY A 237 -11.69 -11.31 -30.55
#